data_AF-A0A7X4ASX0-F1
#
_entry.id   AF-A0A7X4ASX0-F1
#
_cell.length_a   1.000
_cell.length_b   1.000
_cell.length_c   1.000
_cell.angle_alpha   90.00
_cell.angle_beta   90.00
_cell.angle_gamma   90.00
#
_symmetry.space_group_name_H-M   'P 1'
#
loop_
_entity.id
_entity.type
_entity.pdbx_description
1 polymer ?
#
loop_
_entity_poly.entity_id
_entity_poly.type
_entity_poly.pdbx_seq_one_letter_code
_entity_poly.pdbx_strand_id
1 'polypeptide(L)' 'LIGDLAGTYSRRINIQHRLVYQVLDDRRIVKVLRMWSHYE' A
#
# COMPACT_ATOMS: atom_id res chain seq x y z
N LEU A 1 -11.64 4.64 14.91
CA LEU A 1 -11.48 5.32 13.61
C LEU A 1 -11.86 4.31 12.54
N ILE A 2 -13.14 4.33 12.20
CA ILE A 2 -13.86 3.38 11.35
C ILE A 2 -13.95 4.03 9.97
N GLY A 3 -13.52 3.32 8.93
CA GLY A 3 -13.58 3.76 7.54
C GLY A 3 -12.36 3.31 6.72
N ASP A 4 -12.57 2.36 5.81
CA ASP A 4 -11.79 2.05 4.59
C ASP A 4 -10.31 1.61 4.65
N LEU A 5 -9.69 1.43 5.81
CA LEU A 5 -8.33 0.84 5.88
C LEU A 5 -8.30 -0.70 5.85
N ALA A 6 -9.45 -1.37 5.82
CA ALA A 6 -9.53 -2.83 5.68
C ALA A 6 -8.96 -3.25 4.32
N GLY A 7 -7.81 -3.92 4.32
CA GLY A 7 -7.14 -4.39 3.10
C GLY A 7 -6.06 -3.46 2.55
N THR A 8 -5.70 -2.38 3.26
CA THR A 8 -4.47 -1.63 2.96
C THR A 8 -3.27 -2.32 3.59
N TYR A 9 -2.31 -2.69 2.75
CA TYR A 9 -1.06 -3.31 3.11
C TYR A 9 0.11 -2.37 2.86
N SER A 10 1.17 -2.56 3.64
CA SER A 10 2.43 -1.86 3.42
C SER A 10 3.59 -2.85 3.33
N ARG A 11 4.35 -2.77 2.24
CA ARG A 11 5.48 -3.65 1.98
C ARG A 11 6.72 -2.84 1.66
N ARG A 12 7.83 -3.19 2.29
CA ARG A 12 9.14 -2.61 1.98
C ARG A 12 9.67 -3.24 0.69
N ILE A 13 10.01 -2.42 -0.31
CA ILE A 13 10.58 -2.87 -1.59
C ILE A 13 12.11 -2.96 -1.48
N ASN A 14 12.73 -1.99 -0.81
CA ASN A 14 14.15 -1.98 -0.47
C ASN A 14 14.35 -1.18 0.83
N ILE A 15 15.59 -1.02 1.31
CA ILE A 15 15.85 -0.36 2.59
C ILE A 15 15.30 1.09 2.67
N GLN A 16 15.19 1.77 1.52
CA GLN A 16 14.71 3.13 1.40
C GLN A 16 13.22 3.21 1.00
N HIS A 17 12.63 2.20 0.36
CA HIS A 17 11.33 2.36 -0.28
C HIS A 17 10.24 1.49 0.36
N ARG A 18 9.09 2.10 0.61
CA ARG A 18 7.89 1.43 1.13
C ARG A 18 6.70 1.68 0.22
N LEU A 19 6.14 0.59 -0.29
CA LEU A 19 4.91 0.58 -1.06
C LEU A 19 3.72 0.48 -0.10
N VAL A 20 2.70 1.30 -0.36
CA VAL A 20 1.39 1.17 0.29
C VAL A 20 0.38 0.87 -0.81
N TYR A 21 -0.33 -0.24 -0.67
CA TYR A 21 -1.28 -0.72 -1.65
C TYR A 21 -2.50 -1.32 -0.97
N GLN A 22 -3.60 -1.40 -1.70
CA GLN A 22 -4.82 -2.05 -1.26
C GLN A 22 -5.12 -3.23 -2.19
N VAL A 23 -5.53 -4.36 -1.63
CA VAL A 23 -6.02 -5.50 -2.41
C VAL A 23 -7.54 -5.47 -2.45
N LEU A 24 -8.10 -5.46 -3.66
CA LEU A 24 -9.53 -5.56 -3.93
C LEU A 24 -9.80 -6.95 -4.51
N ASP A 25 -10.00 -7.93 -3.63
CA ASP A 25 -10.16 -9.35 -3.98
C ASP A 25 -11.34 -9.61 -4.93
N ASP A 26 -12.45 -8.88 -4.73
CA ASP A 26 -13.67 -8.95 -5.56
C ASP A 26 -13.39 -8.65 -7.03
N ARG A 27 -12.46 -7.72 -7.29
CA ARG A 27 -12.08 -7.29 -8.64
C ARG A 27 -10.76 -7.88 -9.10
N ARG A 28 -10.04 -8.60 -8.22
CA ARG A 28 -8.65 -9.05 -8.43
C ARG A 28 -7.72 -7.90 -8.83
N ILE A 29 -7.91 -6.72 -8.23
CA ILE A 29 -7.13 -5.52 -8.50
C ILE A 29 -6.25 -5.19 -7.30
N VAL A 30 -4.98 -4.88 -7.56
CA VAL A 30 -4.09 -4.26 -6.57
C VAL A 30 -4.03 -2.77 -6.86
N LYS A 31 -4.59 -1.96 -5.95
CA LYS A 31 -4.58 -0.51 -6.06
C LYS A 31 -3.35 0.05 -5.34
N VAL A 32 -2.39 0.59 -6.07
CA VAL A 32 -1.25 1.29 -5.47
C VAL A 32 -1.69 2.66 -5.01
N LEU A 33 -1.52 2.94 -3.71
CA LEU A 33 -1.92 4.21 -3.11
C LEU A 33 -0.77 5.20 -3.10
N ARG A 34 0.42 4.75 -2.67
CA ARG A 34 1.63 5.58 -2.65
C ARG A 34 2.89 4.75 -2.58
N MET A 35 3.99 5.35 -3.04
CA MET A 35 5.35 4.86 -2.86
C MET A 35 6.13 5.90 -2.05
N TRP A 36 6.56 5.51 -0.86
CA TRP A 36 7.42 6.33 -0.03
C TRP A 36 8.87 6.01 -0.35
N SER A 37 9.66 7.02 -0.73
CA SER A 37 11.11 7.02 -0.55
C SER A 37 11.41 7.52 0.87
N HIS A 38 12.36 6.88 1.54
CA HIS A 38 12.93 7.37 2.78
C HIS A 38 14.18 8.15 2.42
N TYR A 39 14.11 9.47 2.68
CA TYR A 39 15.01 10.55 2.26
C TYR A 39 14.88 10.93 0.77
N GLU A 40 14.54 12.21 0.53
CA GLU A 40 15.10 13.01 -0.58
C GLU A 40 16.56 13.33 -0.29
#